data_AF-A0A962Y5U5-F1
#
_entry.id   AF-A0A962Y5U5-F1
#
_cell.length_a   1.000
_cell.length_b   1.000
_cell.length_c   1.000
_cell.angle_alpha   90.00
_cell.angle_beta   90.00
_cell.angle_gamma   90.00
#
_symmetry.space_group_name_H-M   'P 1'
#
loop_
_entity.id
_entity.type
_entity.pdbx_description
1 polymer ?
#
loop_
_entity_poly.entity_id
_entity_poly.type
_entity_poly.pdbx_seq_one_letter_code
_entity_poly.pdbx_strand_id
1 'polypeptide(L)' 'MKKRYSEEQIIGFLKEADAGVPIKELCRRHGFSEAS' A
#
# COMPACT_ATOMS: atom_id res chain seq x y z
N MET A 1 8.28 -9.39 15.76
CA MET A 1 8.98 -9.03 14.51
C MET A 1 8.05 -8.15 13.68
N LYS A 2 8.40 -6.89 13.41
CA LYS A 2 7.60 -6.03 12.51
C LYS A 2 7.75 -6.61 11.10
N LYS A 3 6.67 -7.15 10.50
CA LYS A 3 6.73 -7.61 9.11
C LYS A 3 7.01 -6.39 8.24
N ARG A 4 8.18 -6.38 7.57
CA ARG A 4 8.48 -5.41 6.52
C ARG A 4 7.83 -5.88 5.24
N TYR A 5 7.33 -4.96 4.43
CA TYR A 5 6.94 -5.25 3.05
C TYR A 5 8.19 -5.51 2.22
N SER A 6 8.09 -6.40 1.24
CA SER A 6 9.13 -6.57 0.24
C SER A 6 9.14 -5.40 -0.75
N GLU A 7 10.24 -5.24 -1.49
CA GLU A 7 10.35 -4.19 -2.51
C GLU A 7 9.27 -4.34 -3.59
N GLU A 8 8.98 -5.58 -3.99
CA GLU A 8 7.93 -5.88 -4.99
C GLU A 8 6.55 -5.46 -4.49
N GLN A 9 6.26 -5.67 -3.20
CA GLN A 9 5.00 -5.24 -2.59
C GLN A 9 4.88 -3.72 -2.58
N ILE A 10 5.96 -3.01 -2.22
CA ILE A 10 6.00 -1.55 -2.22
C ILE A 10 5.77 -1.00 -3.64
N ILE A 11 6.47 -1.54 -4.63
CA ILE A 11 6.30 -1.16 -6.04
C ILE A 11 4.86 -1.43 -6.51
N GLY A 12 4.27 -2.55 -6.10
CA GLY A 12 2.87 -2.88 -6.39
C GLY A 12 1.89 -1.82 -5.87
N PHE A 13 2.03 -1.42 -4.60
CA PHE A 13 1.18 -0.38 -4.00
C PHE A 13 1.30 0.97 -4.73
N LEU A 14 2.52 1.35 -5.12
CA LEU A 14 2.76 2.59 -5.86
C LEU A 14 2.08 2.56 -7.25
N LYS A 15 2.13 1.43 -7.96
CA LYS A 15 1.46 1.27 -9.25
C LYS A 15 -0.06 1.32 -9.14
N GLU A 16 -0.64 0.72 -8.10
CA GLU A 16 -2.09 0.80 -7.89
C GLU A 16 -2.54 2.23 -7.58
N ALA A 17 -1.77 2.97 -6.79
CA ALA A 17 -2.03 4.38 -6.52
C ALA A 17 -1.94 5.24 -7.79
N ASP A 18 -0.90 5.02 -8.62
CA ASP A 18 -0.70 5.72 -9.89
C ASP A 18 -1.80 5.40 -10.92
N ALA A 19 -2.35 4.18 -10.87
CA ALA A 19 -3.53 3.79 -11.66
C ALA A 19 -4.85 4.40 -11.15
N GLY A 20 -4.81 5.21 -10.09
CA GLY A 20 -5.96 5.95 -9.56
C GLY A 20 -6.73 5.22 -8.46
N VAL A 21 -6.20 4.13 -7.90
CA VAL A 21 -6.82 3.49 -6.73
C VAL A 21 -6.69 4.43 -5.52
N PRO A 22 -7.79 4.78 -4.83
CA PRO A 22 -7.73 5.64 -3.65
C PRO A 22 -6.86 5.03 -2.55
N ILE A 23 -6.00 5.85 -1.91
CA ILE A 23 -5.11 5.41 -0.83
C ILE A 23 -5.87 4.74 0.32
N LYS A 24 -7.04 5.26 0.70
CA LYS A 24 -7.91 4.63 1.71
C LYS A 24 -8.28 3.19 1.36
N GLU A 25 -8.51 2.89 0.09
CA GLU A 25 -8.84 1.54 -0.37
C GLU A 25 -7.61 0.63 -0.32
N LEU A 26 -6.43 1.13 -0.69
CA LEU A 26 -5.16 0.40 -0.55
C LEU A 26 -4.86 0.06 0.91
N CYS A 27 -4.99 1.04 1.81
CA CYS A 27 -4.85 0.87 3.25
C CYS A 27 -5.76 -0.26 3.77
N ARG A 28 -7.05 -0.26 3.36
CA ARG A 28 -8.04 -1.27 3.74
C ARG A 28 -7.70 -2.67 3.20
N ARG A 29 -7.30 -2.77 1.92
CA ARG A 29 -7.01 -4.04 1.25
C ARG A 29 -5.73 -4.70 1.74
N HIS A 30 -4.71 -3.90 2.06
CA HIS A 30 -3.37 -4.40 2.38
C HIS A 30 -3.02 -4.31 3.87
N GLY A 31 -3.91 -3.76 4.70
CA GLY A 31 -3.76 -3.75 6.16
C GLY A 31 -2.70 -2.78 6.67
N PHE A 32 -2.54 -1.64 6.00
CA PHE A 32 -1.72 -0.52 6.49
C PHE A 32 -2.57 0.73 6.73
N SER A 33 -2.07 1.63 7.57
CA SER A 33 -2.74 2.92 7.85
C SER A 33 -2.29 3.99 6.86
N GLU A 34 -3.17 4.93 6.56
CA GLU A 34 -2.78 6.19 5.92
C GLU A 34 -1.85 6.95 6.87
N ALA A 35 -0.86 7.66 6.32
CA ALA A 35 -0.03 8.55 7.14
C ALA A 35 -0.92 9.68 7.68
N SER A 36 -0.87 9.89 9.00
CA SER A 36 -1.54 11.01 9.66
C SER A 36 -0.74 12.31 9.52
#